data_AF-A0A133XUX2-F1
#
_entry.id   AF-A0A133XUX2-F1
#
_cell.length_a   1.000
_cell.length_b   1.000
_cell.length_c   1.000
_cell.angle_alpha   90.00
_cell.angle_beta   90.00
_cell.angle_gamma   90.00
#
_symmetry.space_group_name_H-M   'P 1'
#
loop_
_entity.id
_entity.type
_entity.pdbx_description
1 polymer ?
#
loop_
_entity_poly.entity_id
_entity_poly.type
_entity_poly.pdbx_seq_one_letter_code
_entity_poly.pdbx_strand_id
1 'polypeptide(L)'
;MHNPTVAGNKIYYGIRIDQVNPGGKGKTAFKSTMMTGVLAYDYPSMTNAKVILSDNEYGATCGYRMRSLYTDENGEVIVQASTGKPTHMLKIKEGKFTDYDLDLSAKLGVTKGANSHGFVYAGNGICFIPYENADLPKHQVGVDPNGEPTYFSQYGICRVDLKNKNVVNLEVPEKLWLFQYQTARIINGKIYFALAPVGGEGNIYIYDVNSESAKATIGAKIKAGADQYYIGIY
;
A
#
# COMPACT_ATOMS: atom_id res chain seq x y z
N MET A 1 -1.17 -1.54 12.49
CA MET A 1 -1.50 -0.10 12.49
C MET A 1 -2.69 0.06 11.56
N HIS A 2 -3.89 0.21 12.11
CA HIS A 2 -5.09 0.56 11.32
C HIS A 2 -5.11 2.08 11.22
N ASN A 3 -5.03 2.62 10.01
CA ASN A 3 -4.96 4.06 9.81
C ASN A 3 -6.26 4.54 9.16
N PRO A 4 -7.25 4.98 9.97
CA PRO A 4 -8.53 5.40 9.43
C PRO A 4 -8.41 6.67 8.59
N THR A 5 -9.49 6.99 7.89
CA THR A 5 -9.67 8.29 7.26
C THR A 5 -11.07 8.83 7.53
N VAL A 6 -11.18 10.15 7.69
CA VAL A 6 -12.45 10.83 7.93
C VAL A 6 -12.92 11.43 6.61
N ALA A 7 -14.18 11.21 6.25
CA ALA A 7 -14.81 11.85 5.11
C ALA A 7 -16.22 12.31 5.49
N GLY A 8 -16.43 13.63 5.45
CA GLY A 8 -17.66 14.24 5.95
C GLY A 8 -17.91 13.91 7.42
N ASN A 9 -19.10 13.36 7.71
CA ASN A 9 -19.52 12.95 9.05
C ASN A 9 -19.22 11.47 9.35
N LYS A 10 -18.30 10.83 8.62
CA LYS A 10 -17.94 9.42 8.82
C LYS A 10 -16.45 9.22 8.94
N ILE A 11 -16.07 8.17 9.66
CA ILE A 11 -14.71 7.64 9.74
C ILE A 11 -14.68 6.20 9.23
N TYR A 12 -13.68 5.87 8.43
CA TYR A 12 -13.54 4.59 7.74
C TYR A 12 -12.26 3.88 8.15
N TYR A 13 -12.38 2.58 8.43
CA TYR A 13 -11.29 1.68 8.77
C TYR A 13 -11.21 0.57 7.73
N GLY A 14 -9.98 0.31 7.25
CA GLY A 14 -9.72 -0.86 6.45
C GLY A 14 -9.83 -2.13 7.28
N ILE A 15 -10.43 -3.17 6.70
CA ILE A 15 -10.70 -4.44 7.37
C ILE A 15 -10.16 -5.61 6.58
N ARG A 16 -9.94 -6.71 7.30
CA ARG A 16 -9.80 -8.05 6.74
C ARG A 16 -10.95 -8.88 7.29
N ILE A 17 -11.62 -9.61 6.41
CA ILE A 17 -12.71 -10.53 6.79
C ILE A 17 -12.16 -11.94 6.64
N ASP A 18 -12.14 -12.69 7.73
CA ASP A 18 -11.66 -14.06 7.78
C ASP A 18 -12.76 -14.97 8.32
N GLN A 19 -12.86 -16.17 7.75
CA GLN A 19 -13.61 -17.28 8.35
C GLN A 19 -12.82 -17.88 9.49
N VAL A 20 -13.47 -18.07 10.64
CA VAL A 20 -12.90 -18.72 11.82
C VAL A 20 -13.37 -20.17 11.86
N ASN A 21 -12.44 -21.12 11.97
CA ASN A 21 -12.73 -22.51 12.29
C ASN A 21 -12.92 -22.65 13.81
N PRO A 22 -14.14 -22.92 14.30
CA PRO A 22 -14.45 -22.92 15.73
C PRO A 22 -13.64 -23.93 16.56
N GLY A 23 -13.06 -24.96 15.94
CA GLY A 23 -12.25 -25.99 16.60
C GLY A 23 -10.72 -25.84 16.43
N GLY A 24 -10.25 -24.84 15.70
CA GLY A 24 -8.82 -24.68 15.40
C GLY A 24 -8.04 -24.01 16.53
N LYS A 25 -6.80 -24.45 16.79
CA LYS A 25 -5.87 -23.76 17.69
C LYS A 25 -4.96 -22.80 16.90
N GLY A 26 -5.06 -21.50 17.14
CA GLY A 26 -4.11 -20.48 16.65
C GLY A 26 -4.35 -19.98 15.22
N LYS A 27 -3.29 -19.47 14.55
CA LYS A 27 -3.36 -18.84 13.20
C LYS A 27 -3.86 -19.77 12.08
N THR A 28 -3.86 -21.09 12.30
CA THR A 28 -4.40 -22.09 11.38
C THR A 28 -5.94 -22.14 11.37
N ALA A 29 -6.60 -21.43 12.29
CA ALA A 29 -8.05 -21.35 12.37
C ALA A 29 -8.67 -20.30 11.42
N PHE A 30 -7.88 -19.56 10.64
CA PHE A 30 -8.38 -18.45 9.83
C PHE A 30 -8.18 -18.68 8.33
N LYS A 31 -9.28 -18.66 7.57
CA LYS A 31 -9.26 -18.65 6.09
C LYS A 31 -9.74 -17.29 5.60
N SER A 32 -8.93 -16.60 4.79
CA SER A 32 -9.36 -15.33 4.16
C SER A 32 -10.58 -15.55 3.29
N THR A 33 -11.60 -14.71 3.44
CA THR A 33 -12.78 -14.73 2.58
C THR A 33 -12.55 -14.02 1.25
N MET A 34 -11.44 -13.29 1.12
CA MET A 34 -11.15 -12.41 -0.02
C MET A 34 -12.13 -11.26 -0.23
N MET A 35 -13.12 -11.10 0.66
CA MET A 35 -14.07 -10.00 0.60
C MET A 35 -13.36 -8.67 0.77
N THR A 36 -13.79 -7.69 -0.03
CA THR A 36 -13.34 -6.32 0.07
C THR A 36 -14.40 -5.48 0.75
N GLY A 37 -13.98 -4.71 1.76
CA GLY A 37 -14.88 -3.84 2.48
C GLY A 37 -14.15 -2.90 3.40
N VAL A 38 -14.90 -2.03 4.06
CA VAL A 38 -14.43 -1.13 5.11
C VAL A 38 -15.44 -1.14 6.26
N LEU A 39 -14.98 -0.79 7.46
CA LEU A 39 -15.83 -0.53 8.61
C LEU A 39 -15.99 0.99 8.76
N ALA A 40 -17.23 1.48 8.79
CA ALA A 40 -17.56 2.88 8.95
C ALA A 40 -18.29 3.14 10.27
N TYR A 41 -18.03 4.31 10.85
CA TYR A 41 -18.77 4.88 11.98
C TYR A 41 -19.21 6.30 11.65
N ASP A 42 -20.25 6.77 12.31
CA ASP A 42 -20.49 8.22 12.38
C ASP A 42 -19.39 8.89 13.21
N TYR A 43 -18.94 10.06 12.77
CA TYR A 43 -17.83 10.80 13.35
C TYR A 43 -18.27 12.24 13.65
N PRO A 44 -17.94 12.81 14.83
CA PRO A 44 -17.03 12.28 15.85
C PRO A 44 -17.67 11.38 16.91
N SER A 45 -18.97 11.08 16.83
CA SER A 45 -19.68 10.31 17.87
C SER A 45 -19.21 8.86 18.02
N MET A 46 -18.57 8.29 16.99
CA MET A 46 -18.13 6.89 16.93
C MET A 46 -19.28 5.89 17.12
N THR A 47 -20.48 6.25 16.67
CA THR A 47 -21.70 5.42 16.72
C THR A 47 -22.02 4.79 15.36
N ASN A 48 -23.04 3.93 15.31
CA ASN A 48 -23.60 3.38 14.07
C ASN A 48 -22.56 2.63 13.21
N ALA A 49 -21.85 1.69 13.82
CA ALA A 49 -20.90 0.81 13.16
C ALA A 49 -21.56 0.07 11.98
N LYS A 50 -21.00 0.20 10.77
CA LYS A 50 -21.50 -0.46 9.57
C LYS A 50 -20.35 -1.00 8.74
N VAL A 51 -20.43 -2.26 8.34
CA VAL A 51 -19.56 -2.82 7.30
C VAL A 51 -20.11 -2.41 5.94
N ILE A 52 -19.28 -1.81 5.12
CA ILE A 52 -19.57 -1.47 3.73
C ILE A 52 -18.76 -2.43 2.87
N LEU A 53 -19.43 -3.24 2.07
CA LEU A 53 -18.81 -4.23 1.19
C LEU A 53 -18.75 -3.71 -0.24
N SER A 54 -17.69 -4.10 -0.95
CA SER A 54 -17.64 -4.02 -2.41
C SER A 54 -18.34 -5.24 -3.01
N ASP A 55 -18.90 -5.08 -4.21
CA ASP A 55 -19.41 -6.20 -4.99
C ASP A 55 -18.28 -7.11 -5.52
N ASN A 56 -17.04 -6.60 -5.55
CA ASN A 56 -15.86 -7.34 -5.99
C ASN A 56 -15.00 -7.84 -4.82
N GLU A 57 -14.33 -8.98 -5.02
CA GLU A 57 -13.49 -9.63 -4.01
C GLU A 57 -11.99 -9.48 -4.32
N TYR A 58 -11.42 -8.33 -3.95
CA TYR A 58 -10.00 -7.99 -4.13
C TYR A 58 -9.14 -8.21 -2.87
N GLY A 59 -9.73 -8.71 -1.78
CA GLY A 59 -9.07 -8.95 -0.51
C GLY A 59 -9.18 -7.80 0.48
N ALA A 60 -8.35 -7.84 1.51
CA ALA A 60 -8.39 -6.93 2.63
C ALA A 60 -8.00 -5.50 2.27
N THR A 61 -8.52 -4.56 3.04
CA THR A 61 -8.27 -3.12 2.90
C THR A 61 -7.50 -2.55 4.09
N CYS A 62 -7.04 -3.38 5.03
CA CYS A 62 -6.42 -2.93 6.28
C CYS A 62 -4.94 -2.50 6.18
N GLY A 63 -4.32 -2.63 5.00
CA GLY A 63 -2.90 -2.34 4.79
C GLY A 63 -1.97 -3.18 5.70
N TYR A 64 -0.67 -2.94 5.62
CA TYR A 64 0.31 -3.49 6.56
C TYR A 64 1.41 -2.47 6.84
N ARG A 65 1.36 -1.86 8.03
CA ARG A 65 2.20 -0.74 8.51
C ARG A 65 2.09 0.58 7.73
N MET A 66 1.77 0.54 6.44
CA MET A 66 1.41 1.71 5.63
C MET A 66 -0.10 1.96 5.64
N ARG A 67 -0.52 3.21 5.40
CA ARG A 67 -1.95 3.54 5.23
C ARG A 67 -2.49 2.95 3.94
N SER A 68 -3.71 2.43 3.99
CA SER A 68 -4.45 1.88 2.85
C SER A 68 -5.74 2.63 2.55
N LEU A 69 -6.03 3.71 3.30
CA LEU A 69 -7.16 4.60 3.06
C LEU A 69 -6.76 6.07 3.21
N TYR A 70 -7.29 6.89 2.32
CA TYR A 70 -7.19 8.35 2.38
C TYR A 70 -8.51 8.96 1.90
N THR A 71 -8.84 10.14 2.40
CA THR A 71 -9.93 10.95 1.87
C THR A 71 -9.32 11.96 0.90
N ASP A 72 -9.89 12.07 -0.29
CA ASP A 72 -9.49 13.08 -1.27
C ASP A 72 -10.12 14.44 -0.99
N GLU A 73 -9.75 15.44 -1.79
CA GLU A 73 -10.22 16.82 -1.63
C GLU A 73 -11.72 17.00 -1.91
N ASN A 74 -12.36 16.02 -2.55
CA ASN A 74 -13.80 16.01 -2.83
C ASN A 74 -14.60 15.21 -1.77
N GLY A 75 -13.93 14.68 -0.74
CA GLY A 75 -14.56 13.86 0.28
C GLY A 75 -14.82 12.41 -0.15
N GLU A 76 -14.26 11.94 -1.27
CA GLU A 76 -14.28 10.54 -1.64
C GLU A 76 -13.17 9.79 -0.87
N VAL A 77 -13.44 8.58 -0.41
CA VAL A 77 -12.45 7.74 0.25
C VAL A 77 -11.78 6.86 -0.79
N ILE A 78 -10.48 7.01 -0.95
CA ILE A 78 -9.60 6.15 -1.74
C ILE A 78 -9.26 4.93 -0.88
N VAL A 79 -9.46 3.73 -1.43
CA VAL A 79 -9.24 2.46 -0.74
C VAL A 79 -8.28 1.61 -1.56
N GLN A 80 -7.20 1.13 -0.93
CA GLN A 80 -6.39 0.06 -1.50
C GLN A 80 -6.92 -1.29 -1.00
N ALA A 81 -7.19 -2.21 -1.92
CA ALA A 81 -7.47 -3.61 -1.62
C ALA A 81 -6.31 -4.48 -2.09
N SER A 82 -5.79 -5.32 -1.18
CA SER A 82 -4.76 -6.31 -1.51
C SER A 82 -4.72 -7.41 -0.45
N THR A 83 -4.79 -8.67 -0.88
CA THR A 83 -4.44 -9.85 -0.07
C THR A 83 -4.14 -11.04 -0.98
N GLY A 84 -2.87 -11.30 -1.30
CA GLY A 84 -2.49 -12.44 -2.14
C GLY A 84 -3.10 -12.43 -3.56
N LYS A 85 -3.61 -11.28 -3.99
CA LYS A 85 -4.15 -10.95 -5.31
C LYS A 85 -3.52 -9.64 -5.78
N PRO A 86 -3.56 -9.36 -7.10
CA PRO A 86 -3.27 -8.03 -7.65
C PRO A 86 -3.83 -6.90 -6.78
N THR A 87 -3.04 -5.84 -6.60
CA THR A 87 -3.50 -4.66 -5.86
C THR A 87 -4.52 -3.88 -6.67
N HIS A 88 -5.65 -3.52 -6.06
CA HIS A 88 -6.67 -2.66 -6.66
C HIS A 88 -6.82 -1.36 -5.89
N MET A 89 -7.00 -0.26 -6.61
CA MET A 89 -7.42 1.03 -6.04
C MET A 89 -8.90 1.25 -6.34
N LEU A 90 -9.68 1.49 -5.28
CA LEU A 90 -11.12 1.63 -5.29
C LEU A 90 -11.52 2.97 -4.68
N LYS A 91 -12.79 3.36 -4.85
CA LYS A 91 -13.35 4.55 -4.22
C LYS A 91 -14.64 4.27 -3.48
N ILE A 92 -14.86 5.00 -2.40
CA ILE A 92 -16.14 5.10 -1.70
C ILE A 92 -16.61 6.55 -1.77
N LYS A 93 -17.87 6.73 -2.15
CA LYS A 93 -18.56 8.01 -2.19
C LYS A 93 -19.92 7.84 -1.56
N GLU A 94 -20.34 8.79 -0.72
CA GLU A 94 -21.66 8.76 -0.07
C GLU A 94 -21.92 7.42 0.69
N GLY A 95 -20.88 6.86 1.30
CA GLY A 95 -20.99 5.65 2.12
C GLY A 95 -21.19 4.34 1.34
N LYS A 96 -20.89 4.31 0.03
CA LYS A 96 -20.89 3.10 -0.81
C LYS A 96 -19.66 3.06 -1.71
N PHE A 97 -19.20 1.87 -2.08
CA PHE A 97 -18.21 1.72 -3.14
C PHE A 97 -18.79 2.23 -4.48
N THR A 98 -17.96 2.86 -5.28
CA THR A 98 -18.32 3.26 -6.66
C THR A 98 -17.89 2.18 -7.65
N ASP A 99 -18.16 2.42 -8.93
CA ASP A 99 -17.67 1.61 -10.06
C ASP A 99 -16.17 1.85 -10.37
N TYR A 100 -15.48 2.67 -9.58
CA TYR A 100 -14.08 2.95 -9.80
C TYR A 100 -13.21 1.76 -9.41
N ASP A 101 -12.44 1.27 -10.38
CA ASP A 101 -11.43 0.24 -10.21
C ASP A 101 -10.19 0.53 -11.06
N LEU A 102 -9.02 0.35 -10.46
CA LEU A 102 -7.70 0.38 -11.09
C LEU A 102 -6.91 -0.84 -10.61
N ASP A 103 -6.72 -1.79 -11.52
CA ASP A 103 -5.83 -2.94 -11.34
C ASP A 103 -4.37 -2.51 -11.56
N LEU A 104 -3.58 -2.56 -10.50
CA LEU A 104 -2.19 -2.13 -10.54
C LEU A 104 -1.31 -3.07 -11.37
N SER A 105 -1.57 -4.38 -11.33
CA SER A 105 -0.76 -5.37 -12.04
C SER A 105 -0.94 -5.22 -13.54
N ALA A 106 -2.19 -5.07 -14.00
CA ALA A 106 -2.50 -4.81 -15.40
C ALA A 106 -1.85 -3.52 -15.91
N LYS A 107 -1.86 -2.45 -15.10
CA LYS A 107 -1.26 -1.16 -15.46
C LYS A 107 0.27 -1.19 -15.51
N LEU A 108 0.90 -2.03 -14.69
CA LEU A 108 2.36 -2.20 -14.67
C LEU A 108 2.87 -3.30 -15.62
N GLY A 109 1.97 -4.08 -16.24
CA GLY A 109 2.34 -5.24 -17.04
C GLY A 109 2.93 -6.40 -16.23
N VAL A 110 2.60 -6.50 -14.94
CA VAL A 110 3.10 -7.55 -14.04
C VAL A 110 2.11 -8.73 -14.04
N THR A 111 2.59 -9.92 -14.37
CA THR A 111 1.73 -11.08 -14.65
C THR A 111 1.46 -11.96 -13.42
N LYS A 112 2.44 -12.10 -12.52
CA LYS A 112 2.31 -12.87 -11.26
C LYS A 112 1.77 -12.03 -10.10
N GLY A 113 1.52 -10.74 -10.33
CA GLY A 113 0.90 -9.81 -9.39
C GLY A 113 1.86 -8.72 -8.87
N ALA A 114 1.36 -7.48 -8.85
CA ALA A 114 1.92 -6.36 -8.10
C ALA A 114 1.24 -6.29 -6.73
N ASN A 115 1.93 -6.75 -5.69
CA ASN A 115 1.39 -6.81 -4.33
C ASN A 115 1.81 -5.58 -3.52
N SER A 116 0.86 -4.87 -2.91
CA SER A 116 1.15 -3.68 -2.11
C SER A 116 0.51 -3.75 -0.73
N HIS A 117 1.13 -3.05 0.21
CA HIS A 117 0.71 -3.00 1.62
C HIS A 117 0.22 -1.62 2.07
N GLY A 118 0.23 -0.64 1.16
CA GLY A 118 -0.40 0.67 1.34
C GLY A 118 0.20 1.68 0.37
N PHE A 119 -0.19 2.93 0.54
CA PHE A 119 0.22 4.01 -0.35
C PHE A 119 0.36 5.35 0.37
N VAL A 120 1.01 6.30 -0.30
CA VAL A 120 1.02 7.71 0.08
C VAL A 120 0.11 8.46 -0.88
N TYR A 121 -0.89 9.16 -0.34
CA TYR A 121 -1.68 10.11 -1.12
C TYR A 121 -0.99 11.47 -1.13
N ALA A 122 -0.67 11.98 -2.32
CA ALA A 122 0.02 13.25 -2.51
C ALA A 122 -0.91 14.41 -2.86
N GLY A 123 -2.22 14.15 -2.92
CA GLY A 123 -3.23 15.12 -3.29
C GLY A 123 -3.56 15.12 -4.77
N ASN A 124 -4.66 15.77 -5.14
CA ASN A 124 -5.13 15.96 -6.51
C ASN A 124 -5.29 14.64 -7.31
N GLY A 125 -5.60 13.53 -6.64
CA GLY A 125 -5.71 12.21 -7.25
C GLY A 125 -4.37 11.49 -7.47
N ILE A 126 -3.24 12.03 -7.01
CA ILE A 126 -1.92 11.40 -7.17
C ILE A 126 -1.57 10.55 -5.94
N CYS A 127 -1.18 9.31 -6.19
CA CYS A 127 -0.69 8.38 -5.17
C CYS A 127 0.71 7.86 -5.53
N PHE A 128 1.45 7.42 -4.51
CA PHE A 128 2.67 6.65 -4.67
C PHE A 128 2.53 5.33 -3.93
N ILE A 129 2.76 4.22 -4.64
CA ILE A 129 2.47 2.87 -4.16
C ILE A 129 3.75 2.03 -4.23
N PRO A 130 4.36 1.68 -3.09
CA PRO A 130 5.33 0.60 -3.04
C PRO A 130 4.66 -0.73 -3.37
N TYR A 131 5.29 -1.55 -4.21
CA TYR A 131 4.74 -2.85 -4.59
C TYR A 131 5.85 -3.89 -4.78
N GLU A 132 5.60 -5.12 -4.39
CA GLU A 132 6.40 -6.28 -4.76
C GLU A 132 6.09 -6.66 -6.21
N ASN A 133 7.11 -6.75 -7.06
CA ASN A 133 6.95 -7.29 -8.41
C ASN A 133 7.17 -8.80 -8.40
N ALA A 134 6.08 -9.59 -8.32
CA ALA A 134 6.16 -11.04 -8.23
C ALA A 134 6.71 -11.73 -9.49
N ASP A 135 6.87 -11.01 -10.61
CA ASP A 135 7.53 -11.56 -11.81
C ASP A 135 9.03 -11.72 -11.63
N LEU A 136 9.64 -10.92 -10.75
CA LEU A 136 11.09 -10.88 -10.56
C LEU A 136 11.59 -11.99 -9.62
N PRO A 137 12.85 -12.45 -9.80
CA PRO A 137 13.48 -13.39 -8.89
C PRO A 137 13.48 -12.91 -7.45
N LYS A 138 13.31 -13.86 -6.52
CA LYS A 138 13.39 -13.57 -5.10
C LYS A 138 14.85 -13.44 -4.64
N HIS A 139 15.08 -12.58 -3.67
CA HIS A 139 16.38 -12.41 -2.99
C HIS A 139 16.18 -12.51 -1.48
N GLN A 140 17.25 -12.90 -0.78
CA GLN A 140 17.21 -13.00 0.68
C GLN A 140 17.12 -11.60 1.29
N VAL A 141 16.22 -11.41 2.25
CA VAL A 141 16.01 -10.12 2.94
C VAL A 141 16.25 -10.21 4.45
N GLY A 142 16.50 -11.40 4.98
CA GLY A 142 16.73 -11.63 6.41
C GLY A 142 16.55 -13.11 6.75
N VAL A 143 16.28 -13.38 8.02
CA VAL A 143 16.00 -14.71 8.56
C VAL A 143 14.71 -14.73 9.38
N ASP A 144 14.04 -15.87 9.45
CA ASP A 144 12.88 -16.09 10.28
C ASP A 144 13.27 -16.32 11.77
N PRO A 145 12.31 -16.46 12.70
CA PRO A 145 12.62 -16.71 14.11
C PRO A 145 13.42 -17.99 14.41
N ASN A 146 13.49 -18.93 13.47
CA ASN A 146 14.28 -20.16 13.58
C ASN A 146 15.67 -20.03 12.94
N GLY A 147 15.98 -18.86 12.34
CA GLY A 147 17.24 -18.61 11.64
C GLY A 147 17.21 -18.99 10.15
N GLU A 148 16.06 -19.39 9.61
CA GLU A 148 15.95 -19.79 8.20
C GLU A 148 15.87 -18.56 7.28
N PRO A 149 16.59 -18.55 6.14
CA PRO A 149 16.53 -17.44 5.19
C PRO A 149 15.11 -17.11 4.70
N THR A 150 14.77 -15.82 4.66
CA THR A 150 13.51 -15.31 4.12
C THR A 150 13.73 -14.62 2.78
N TYR A 151 12.80 -14.82 1.85
CA TYR A 151 12.95 -14.39 0.45
C TYR A 151 11.74 -13.62 -0.07
N PHE A 152 11.99 -12.51 -0.75
CA PHE A 152 10.97 -11.71 -1.42
C PHE A 152 11.43 -11.30 -2.81
N SER A 153 10.48 -11.06 -3.71
CA SER A 153 10.80 -10.40 -4.98
C SER A 153 11.13 -8.94 -4.72
N GLN A 154 11.83 -8.31 -5.67
CA GLN A 154 12.18 -6.90 -5.56
C GLN A 154 10.93 -6.02 -5.47
N TYR A 155 10.99 -5.02 -4.58
CA TYR A 155 10.00 -3.98 -4.51
C TYR A 155 10.31 -2.84 -5.48
N GLY A 156 9.27 -2.36 -6.16
CA GLY A 156 9.23 -1.12 -6.91
C GLY A 156 8.43 -0.04 -6.18
N ILE A 157 8.39 1.15 -6.76
CA ILE A 157 7.42 2.20 -6.42
C ILE A 157 6.81 2.68 -7.73
N CYS A 158 5.50 2.86 -7.76
CA CYS A 158 4.84 3.51 -8.88
C CYS A 158 4.12 4.78 -8.43
N ARG A 159 4.05 5.74 -9.36
CA ARG A 159 3.15 6.88 -9.27
C ARG A 159 1.84 6.51 -9.95
N VAL A 160 0.72 6.79 -9.31
CA VAL A 160 -0.62 6.53 -9.82
C VAL A 160 -1.38 7.84 -9.88
N ASP A 161 -1.87 8.18 -11.07
CA ASP A 161 -2.89 9.20 -11.28
C ASP A 161 -4.26 8.50 -11.28
N LEU A 162 -5.01 8.68 -10.19
CA LEU A 162 -6.32 8.06 -10.03
C LEU A 162 -7.36 8.64 -10.98
N LYS A 163 -7.24 9.91 -11.40
CA LYS A 163 -8.22 10.57 -12.28
C LYS A 163 -8.11 10.02 -13.70
N ASN A 164 -6.88 9.92 -14.20
CA ASN A 164 -6.60 9.44 -15.55
C ASN A 164 -6.36 7.93 -15.62
N LYS A 165 -6.33 7.25 -14.47
CA LYS A 165 -5.91 5.85 -14.32
C LYS A 165 -4.55 5.57 -14.99
N ASN A 166 -3.64 6.55 -14.91
CA ASN A 166 -2.28 6.42 -15.42
C ASN A 166 -1.36 5.88 -14.31
N VAL A 167 -0.44 5.00 -14.65
CA VAL A 167 0.54 4.43 -13.72
C VAL A 167 1.92 4.54 -14.34
N VAL A 168 2.83 5.17 -13.62
CA VAL A 168 4.24 5.28 -14.00
C VAL A 168 5.04 4.43 -13.03
N ASN A 169 5.70 3.40 -13.54
CA ASN A 169 6.70 2.66 -12.77
C ASN A 169 7.94 3.54 -12.59
N LEU A 170 8.34 3.82 -11.35
CA LEU A 170 9.47 4.71 -11.07
C LEU A 170 10.78 3.93 -11.10
N GLU A 171 11.84 4.60 -11.54
CA GLU A 171 13.21 4.07 -11.43
C GLU A 171 13.63 4.10 -9.96
N VAL A 172 13.88 2.92 -9.40
CA VAL A 172 14.31 2.70 -8.01
C VAL A 172 15.53 1.76 -8.00
N PRO A 173 16.34 1.74 -6.93
CA PRO A 173 17.47 0.82 -6.83
C PRO A 173 16.98 -0.63 -6.75
N GLU A 174 17.87 -1.57 -7.07
CA GLU A 174 17.57 -2.99 -7.01
C GLU A 174 17.53 -3.54 -5.57
N LYS A 175 16.96 -4.74 -5.40
CA LYS A 175 16.95 -5.50 -4.14
C LYS A 175 16.32 -4.75 -2.96
N LEU A 176 15.32 -3.92 -3.25
CA LEU A 176 14.52 -3.27 -2.22
C LEU A 176 13.54 -4.25 -1.57
N TRP A 177 13.37 -4.09 -0.26
CA TRP A 177 12.33 -4.75 0.52
C TRP A 177 11.50 -3.70 1.25
N LEU A 178 10.31 -3.39 0.71
CA LEU A 178 9.43 -2.32 1.22
C LEU A 178 8.17 -2.87 1.91
N PHE A 179 8.14 -4.16 2.25
CA PHE A 179 7.00 -4.82 2.91
C PHE A 179 6.57 -4.12 4.21
N GLN A 180 7.51 -3.51 4.92
CA GLN A 180 7.28 -2.81 6.19
C GLN A 180 7.36 -1.29 6.09
N TYR A 181 7.48 -0.74 4.88
CA TYR A 181 7.57 0.70 4.66
C TYR A 181 6.28 1.38 5.13
N GLN A 182 6.37 2.51 5.83
CA GLN A 182 5.23 3.12 6.52
C GLN A 182 4.81 4.44 5.88
N THR A 183 5.78 5.25 5.46
CA THR A 183 5.49 6.60 4.96
C THR A 183 6.65 7.20 4.19
N ALA A 184 6.33 8.17 3.33
CA ALA A 184 7.26 9.05 2.65
C ALA A 184 6.87 10.49 2.98
N ARG A 185 7.81 11.43 2.86
CA ARG A 185 7.50 12.85 3.09
C ARG A 185 7.20 13.55 1.79
N ILE A 186 6.22 14.44 1.83
CA ILE A 186 5.88 15.34 0.74
C ILE A 186 6.17 16.75 1.22
N ILE A 187 7.02 17.47 0.47
CA ILE A 187 7.43 18.83 0.79
C ILE A 187 7.52 19.60 -0.52
N ASN A 188 6.78 20.71 -0.62
CA ASN A 188 6.82 21.64 -1.76
C ASN A 188 6.65 20.93 -3.13
N GLY A 189 5.63 20.08 -3.27
CA GLY A 189 5.34 19.38 -4.52
C GLY A 189 6.28 18.22 -4.87
N LYS A 190 7.19 17.85 -3.96
CA LYS A 190 8.10 16.71 -4.13
C LYS A 190 7.83 15.65 -3.08
N ILE A 191 7.96 14.39 -3.45
CA ILE A 191 7.92 13.25 -2.53
C ILE A 191 9.32 12.66 -2.36
N TYR A 192 9.64 12.30 -1.11
CA TYR A 192 10.96 11.85 -0.66
C TYR A 192 10.85 10.44 -0.09
N PHE A 193 11.59 9.50 -0.67
CA PHE A 193 11.69 8.12 -0.21
C PHE A 193 13.11 7.80 0.27
N ALA A 194 13.25 7.09 1.39
CA ALA A 194 14.53 6.53 1.82
C ALA A 194 14.64 5.12 1.25
N LEU A 195 15.45 4.92 0.21
CA LEU A 195 15.56 3.65 -0.50
C LEU A 195 16.98 3.10 -0.38
N ALA A 196 17.08 1.92 0.23
CA ALA A 196 18.30 1.13 0.34
C ALA A 196 17.92 -0.37 0.40
N PRO A 197 18.74 -1.28 -0.15
CA PRO A 197 18.58 -2.70 0.10
C PRO A 197 18.84 -3.02 1.58
N VAL A 198 18.35 -4.17 2.05
CA VAL A 198 18.58 -4.61 3.44
C VAL A 198 20.08 -4.70 3.71
N GLY A 199 20.54 -4.08 4.80
CA GLY A 199 21.94 -4.08 5.20
C GLY A 199 22.87 -3.27 4.30
N GLY A 200 22.34 -2.56 3.31
CA GLY A 200 23.14 -1.87 2.29
C GLY A 200 23.09 -0.34 2.34
N GLU A 201 23.78 0.24 1.37
CA GLU A 201 23.81 1.68 1.14
C GLU A 201 22.74 2.08 0.12
N GLY A 202 22.25 3.30 0.25
CA GLY A 202 21.24 3.85 -0.66
C GLY A 202 21.19 5.37 -0.58
N ASN A 203 20.06 5.93 -0.99
CA ASN A 203 19.87 7.38 -1.04
C ASN A 203 18.45 7.78 -0.65
N ILE A 204 18.28 9.09 -0.43
CA ILE A 204 16.96 9.72 -0.52
C ILE A 204 16.62 9.92 -2.00
N TYR A 205 15.54 9.31 -2.47
CA TYR A 205 15.02 9.45 -3.83
C TYR A 205 13.89 10.47 -3.84
N ILE A 206 14.00 11.45 -4.73
CA ILE A 206 13.10 12.61 -4.78
C ILE A 206 12.39 12.61 -6.13
N TYR A 207 11.06 12.57 -6.11
CA TYR A 207 10.23 12.67 -7.30
C TYR A 207 9.34 13.91 -7.22
N ASP A 208 9.10 14.54 -8.37
CA ASP A 208 8.07 15.57 -8.48
C ASP A 208 6.69 14.88 -8.52
N VAL A 209 5.78 15.31 -7.66
CA VAL A 209 4.44 14.72 -7.52
C VAL A 209 3.62 14.84 -8.81
N ASN A 210 3.81 15.91 -9.57
CA ASN A 210 3.05 16.19 -10.79
C ASN A 210 3.74 15.71 -12.05
N SER A 211 4.99 15.26 -11.97
CA SER A 211 5.72 14.73 -13.12
C SER A 211 5.36 13.27 -13.40
N GLU A 212 5.31 12.92 -14.68
CA GLU A 212 5.24 11.54 -15.15
C GLU A 212 6.63 10.93 -15.44
N SER A 213 7.70 11.67 -15.13
CA SER A 213 9.06 11.14 -15.22
C SER A 213 9.26 10.03 -14.21
N ALA A 214 9.73 8.86 -14.67
CA ALA A 214 10.14 7.76 -13.80
C ALA A 214 11.43 8.07 -13.03
N LYS A 215 12.22 9.05 -13.47
CA LYS A 215 13.55 9.34 -12.92
C LYS A 215 13.49 10.17 -11.65
N ALA A 216 14.22 9.71 -10.63
CA ALA A 216 14.42 10.45 -9.39
C ALA A 216 15.54 11.48 -9.51
N THR A 217 15.43 12.56 -8.72
CA THR A 217 16.62 13.28 -8.25
C THR A 217 17.20 12.53 -7.06
N ILE A 218 18.50 12.23 -7.12
CA ILE A 218 19.21 11.52 -6.05
C ILE A 218 19.69 12.51 -5.00
N GLY A 219 19.23 12.33 -3.77
CA GLY A 219 19.58 13.13 -2.60
C GLY A 219 20.67 12.49 -1.75
N ALA A 220 20.66 12.84 -0.46
CA ALA A 220 21.63 12.40 0.53
C ALA A 220 21.82 10.87 0.55
N LYS A 221 23.06 10.43 0.78
CA LYS A 221 23.37 9.02 1.00
C LYS A 221 22.85 8.57 2.36
N ILE A 222 22.37 7.33 2.42
CA ILE A 222 21.92 6.66 3.63
C ILE A 222 22.55 5.26 3.70
N LYS A 223 22.66 4.70 4.90
CA LYS A 223 23.27 3.39 5.14
C LYS A 223 22.51 2.66 6.22
N ALA A 224 21.97 1.51 5.87
CA ALA A 224 21.39 0.61 6.85
C ALA A 224 22.50 -0.18 7.57
N GLY A 225 22.31 -0.44 8.87
CA GLY A 225 23.11 -1.44 9.57
C GLY A 225 22.82 -2.86 9.06
N ALA A 226 23.64 -3.84 9.42
CA ALA A 226 23.41 -5.23 9.06
C ALA A 226 22.00 -5.68 9.45
N ASP A 227 21.29 -6.34 8.51
CA ASP A 227 19.90 -6.79 8.64
C ASP A 227 18.87 -5.68 8.94
N GLN A 228 19.25 -4.41 8.79
CA GLN A 228 18.36 -3.26 8.93
C GLN A 228 17.88 -2.76 7.57
N TYR A 229 16.77 -2.03 7.60
CA TYR A 229 16.12 -1.44 6.43
C TYR A 229 15.39 -0.17 6.87
N TYR A 230 15.21 0.76 5.93
CA TYR A 230 14.46 1.98 6.19
C TYR A 230 12.96 1.73 6.07
N ILE A 231 12.20 2.26 7.02
CA ILE A 231 10.73 2.12 7.09
C ILE A 231 9.99 3.40 6.70
N GLY A 232 10.70 4.45 6.31
CA GLY A 232 10.08 5.71 5.90
C GLY A 232 10.89 6.95 6.24
N ILE A 233 10.34 8.10 5.87
CA ILE A 233 10.80 9.43 6.27
C ILE A 233 9.68 10.09 7.08
N TYR A 234 10.02 10.67 8.23
CA TYR A 234 9.09 11.29 9.17
C TYR A 234 9.34 12.78 9.32
#